data_AF-A0A8H6Z750-F1
#
_entry.id   AF-A0A8H6Z750-F1
#
_cell.length_a   1.000
_cell.length_b   1.000
_cell.length_c   1.000
_cell.angle_alpha   90.00
_cell.angle_beta   90.00
_cell.angle_gamma   90.00
#
_symmetry.space_group_name_H-M   'P 1'
#
loop_
_entity.id
_entity.type
_entity.pdbx_description
1 polymer ?
#
loop_
_entity_poly.entity_id
_entity_poly.type
_entity_poly.pdbx_seq_one_letter_code
_entity_poly.pdbx_strand_id
1 'polypeptide(L)'
;MGIGSALTFLPSITVLYHHFKRHHGLASGIALSGSSIGAAIFPIVTSSRASDSLPPSASAVPSLGHASSLATSSCAPASRQSCKIPQGQTIERVKSFFVHAPYVWGIIGFLLGFLGLYFPVVYIQLFSLQHGIDPSLAFYSVTMLNAFGTFFRLLGTYSTDVYGPFTVMVICSLGVGGMIWAMLGILLYGTFYSTWLALGFPCSTSLAKGPEEIGYGYAPSLNSGSDTYGLIDTPDYAAGSA
;
A
#
# COMPACT_ATOMS: atom_id res chain seq x y z
N MET A 1 -6.60 15.00 -0.50
CA MET A 1 -5.57 13.98 -0.81
C MET A 1 -5.80 12.67 -0.07
N GLY A 2 -5.80 12.64 1.27
CA GLY A 2 -5.90 11.38 2.05
C GLY A 2 -7.12 10.49 1.74
N ILE A 3 -8.31 11.08 1.64
CA ILE A 3 -9.54 10.32 1.29
C ILE A 3 -9.43 9.75 -0.13
N GLY A 4 -8.96 10.55 -1.09
CA GLY A 4 -8.79 10.11 -2.48
C GLY A 4 -7.74 9.01 -2.65
N SER A 5 -6.63 9.09 -1.90
CA SER A 5 -5.62 8.02 -1.90
C SER A 5 -6.18 6.73 -1.30
N ALA A 6 -6.95 6.80 -0.21
CA ALA A 6 -7.59 5.62 0.36
C ALA A 6 -8.58 4.97 -0.61
N LEU A 7 -9.44 5.77 -1.25
CA LEU A 7 -10.44 5.29 -2.20
C LEU A 7 -9.86 4.64 -3.46
N THR A 8 -8.64 5.01 -3.86
CA THR A 8 -7.96 4.41 -5.03
C THR A 8 -7.15 3.18 -4.61
N PHE A 9 -6.51 3.25 -3.44
CA PHE A 9 -5.60 2.24 -2.96
C PHE A 9 -6.31 0.96 -2.48
N LEU A 10 -7.41 1.12 -1.75
CA LEU A 10 -8.22 0.01 -1.25
C LEU A 10 -8.72 -0.93 -2.36
N PRO A 11 -9.43 -0.46 -3.42
CA PRO A 11 -9.89 -1.35 -4.49
C PRO A 11 -8.74 -1.95 -5.29
N SER A 12 -7.63 -1.21 -5.48
CA SER A 12 -6.44 -1.72 -6.18
C SER A 12 -5.86 -2.96 -5.49
N ILE A 13 -5.79 -2.90 -4.16
CA ILE A 13 -5.30 -4.02 -3.35
C ILE A 13 -6.31 -5.17 -3.31
N THR A 14 -7.59 -4.87 -3.13
CA THR A 14 -8.64 -5.91 -3.09
C THR A 14 -8.66 -6.74 -4.37
N VAL A 15 -8.57 -6.12 -5.54
CA VAL A 15 -8.53 -6.82 -6.84
C VAL A 15 -7.31 -7.74 -6.94
N LEU A 16 -6.16 -7.30 -6.43
CA LEU A 16 -4.92 -8.08 -6.43
C LEU A 16 -5.08 -9.40 -5.67
N TYR A 17 -5.67 -9.36 -4.47
CA TYR A 17 -5.92 -10.54 -3.64
C TYR A 17 -6.99 -11.46 -4.21
N HIS A 18 -7.95 -10.93 -4.97
CA HIS A 18 -8.92 -11.75 -5.69
C HIS A 18 -8.30 -12.53 -6.84
N HIS A 19 -7.37 -11.93 -7.58
CA HIS A 19 -6.75 -12.54 -8.75
C HIS A 19 -5.64 -13.54 -8.38
N PHE A 20 -4.81 -13.21 -7.40
CA PHE A 20 -3.68 -14.05 -6.98
C PHE A 20 -3.99 -14.76 -5.67
N LYS A 21 -4.39 -16.04 -5.72
CA LYS A 21 -4.68 -16.82 -4.49
C LYS A 21 -3.45 -17.47 -3.84
N ARG A 22 -2.49 -17.93 -4.66
CA ARG A 22 -1.36 -18.76 -4.21
C ARG A 22 -0.10 -17.99 -3.83
N HIS A 23 0.14 -16.83 -4.46
CA HIS A 23 1.34 -15.99 -4.26
C HIS A 23 0.95 -14.52 -4.03
N HIS A 24 -0.03 -14.30 -3.16
CA HIS A 24 -0.52 -12.95 -2.88
C HIS A 24 0.49 -12.09 -2.12
N GLY A 25 1.39 -12.68 -1.34
CA GLY A 25 2.49 -11.98 -0.68
C GLY A 25 3.38 -11.27 -1.70
N LEU A 26 3.95 -12.01 -2.65
CA LEU A 26 4.73 -11.45 -3.76
C LEU A 26 3.98 -10.40 -4.56
N ALA A 27 2.74 -10.70 -4.95
CA ALA A 27 1.92 -9.79 -5.73
C ALA A 27 1.74 -8.44 -5.00
N SER A 28 1.43 -8.49 -3.70
CA SER A 28 1.27 -7.31 -2.85
C SER A 28 2.59 -6.53 -2.70
N GLY A 29 3.72 -7.22 -2.59
CA GLY A 29 5.05 -6.61 -2.55
C GLY A 29 5.38 -5.84 -3.82
N ILE A 30 5.09 -6.40 -4.99
CA ILE A 30 5.30 -5.73 -6.29
C ILE A 30 4.41 -4.50 -6.40
N ALA A 31 3.11 -4.62 -6.08
CA ALA A 31 2.18 -3.50 -6.11
C ALA A 31 2.60 -2.35 -5.16
N LEU A 32 3.02 -2.69 -3.94
CA LEU A 32 3.43 -1.72 -2.93
C LEU A 32 4.84 -1.14 -3.16
N SER A 33 5.68 -1.82 -3.95
CA SER A 33 7.02 -1.31 -4.30
C SER A 33 6.94 0.00 -5.09
N GLY A 34 5.87 0.22 -5.86
CA GLY A 34 5.64 1.48 -6.57
C GLY A 34 5.62 2.71 -5.65
N SER A 35 5.10 2.57 -4.42
CA SER A 35 5.09 3.66 -3.44
C SER A 35 6.50 4.06 -2.98
N SER A 36 7.40 3.09 -2.76
CA SER A 36 8.79 3.38 -2.35
C SER A 36 9.63 3.91 -3.52
N ILE A 37 9.42 3.41 -4.73
CA ILE A 37 10.08 3.95 -5.94
C ILE A 37 9.66 5.40 -6.15
N GLY A 38 8.37 5.72 -6.03
CA GLY A 38 7.87 7.09 -6.10
C GLY A 38 8.49 8.01 -5.03
N ALA A 39 8.59 7.53 -3.79
CA ALA A 39 9.23 8.25 -2.69
C ALA A 39 10.74 8.45 -2.90
N ALA A 40 11.41 7.57 -3.63
CA ALA A 40 12.83 7.69 -3.96
C ALA A 40 13.09 8.67 -5.13
N ILE A 41 12.24 8.65 -6.17
CA ILE A 41 12.37 9.48 -7.38
C ILE A 41 12.02 10.94 -7.09
N PHE A 42 11.00 11.19 -6.25
CA PHE A 42 10.48 12.54 -6.02
C PHE A 42 11.54 13.55 -5.51
N PRO A 43 12.38 13.21 -4.50
CA PRO A 43 13.46 14.11 -4.05
C PRO A 43 14.50 14.40 -5.15
N ILE A 44 14.86 13.40 -5.97
CA ILE A 44 15.86 13.55 -7.06
C ILE A 44 15.36 14.51 -8.13
N VAL A 45 14.10 14.35 -8.56
CA VAL A 45 13.53 15.24 -9.58
C VAL A 45 13.42 16.66 -9.05
N THR A 46 13.08 16.83 -7.78
CA THR A 46 12.94 18.16 -7.16
C THR A 46 14.30 18.83 -6.94
N SER A 47 15.36 18.09 -6.58
CA SER A 47 16.70 18.65 -6.39
C SER A 47 17.34 19.13 -7.70
N SER A 48 17.12 18.39 -8.80
CA SER A 48 17.61 18.78 -10.13
C SER A 48 16.94 20.03 -10.71
N ARG A 49 15.75 20.39 -10.22
CA ARG A 49 14.97 21.54 -10.70
C ARG A 49 15.13 22.77 -9.83
N ALA A 50 15.56 22.61 -8.58
CA ALA A 50 15.82 23.73 -7.67
C ALA A 50 17.15 24.46 -7.99
N SER A 51 18.04 23.83 -8.77
CA SER A 51 19.32 24.39 -9.20
C SER A 51 19.20 25.29 -10.43
N ASP A 52 18.17 25.08 -11.25
CA ASP A 52 17.79 25.99 -12.33
C ASP A 52 16.82 27.03 -11.77
N SER A 53 17.08 28.31 -12.02
CA SER A 53 16.49 29.50 -11.40
C SER A 53 14.99 29.76 -11.67
N LEU A 54 14.12 28.75 -11.58
CA LEU A 54 12.68 28.92 -11.56
C LEU A 54 12.13 28.67 -10.14
N PRO A 55 11.14 29.46 -9.68
CA PRO A 55 10.48 29.20 -8.40
C PRO A 55 9.93 27.76 -8.41
N PRO A 56 9.98 27.03 -7.28
CA PRO A 56 9.39 25.70 -7.15
C PRO A 56 7.87 25.83 -7.33
N SER A 57 7.44 25.84 -8.59
CA SER A 57 6.07 26.12 -8.95
C SER A 57 5.22 25.00 -8.39
N ALA A 58 4.16 25.38 -7.68
CA ALA A 58 3.11 24.52 -7.15
C ALA A 58 2.39 23.65 -8.22
N SER A 59 2.88 23.63 -9.46
CA SER A 59 2.38 22.93 -10.65
C SER A 59 3.16 21.64 -11.02
N ALA A 60 4.39 21.44 -10.51
CA ALA A 60 5.20 20.25 -10.82
C ALA A 60 4.81 18.99 -10.00
N VAL A 61 4.47 19.18 -8.73
CA VAL A 61 4.01 18.08 -7.85
C VAL A 61 2.64 17.53 -8.30
N PRO A 62 1.66 18.37 -8.72
CA PRO A 62 0.39 17.88 -9.28
C PRO A 62 0.55 17.16 -10.62
N SER A 63 1.51 17.54 -11.49
CA SER A 63 1.63 16.97 -12.84
C SER A 63 2.17 15.53 -12.83
N LEU A 64 3.12 15.20 -11.94
CA LEU A 64 3.54 13.82 -11.69
C LEU A 64 2.42 12.98 -11.07
N GLY A 65 1.65 13.55 -10.14
CA GLY A 65 0.46 12.92 -9.57
C GLY A 65 -0.61 12.62 -10.63
N HIS A 66 -0.90 13.57 -11.52
CA HIS A 66 -1.84 13.42 -12.63
C HIS A 66 -1.39 12.37 -13.64
N ALA A 67 -0.10 12.28 -13.97
CA ALA A 67 0.41 11.25 -14.88
C ALA A 67 0.22 9.83 -14.29
N SER A 68 0.47 9.66 -12.99
CA SER A 68 0.28 8.37 -12.32
C SER A 68 -1.20 7.95 -12.20
N SER A 69 -2.12 8.90 -11.97
CA SER A 69 -3.55 8.61 -11.94
C SER A 69 -4.12 8.31 -13.34
N LEU A 70 -3.64 9.01 -14.38
CA LEU A 70 -4.00 8.74 -15.77
C LEU A 70 -3.51 7.37 -16.23
N ALA A 71 -2.27 6.99 -15.92
CA ALA A 71 -1.73 5.67 -16.25
C ALA A 71 -2.53 4.53 -15.58
N THR A 72 -2.95 4.72 -14.33
CA THR A 72 -3.79 3.74 -13.62
C THR A 72 -5.18 3.61 -14.26
N SER A 73 -5.75 4.72 -14.74
CA SER A 73 -7.04 4.74 -15.44
C SER A 73 -6.99 4.06 -16.82
N SER A 74 -5.88 4.23 -17.56
CA SER A 74 -5.70 3.64 -18.89
C SER A 74 -5.42 2.13 -18.88
N CYS A 75 -4.87 1.60 -17.79
CA CYS A 75 -4.51 0.18 -17.68
C CYS A 75 -5.51 -0.66 -16.90
N ALA A 76 -6.62 -0.09 -16.40
CA ALA A 76 -7.64 -0.85 -15.70
C ALA A 76 -8.33 -1.84 -16.68
N PRO A 77 -8.11 -3.16 -16.57
CA PRO A 77 -8.83 -4.10 -17.40
C PRO A 77 -10.32 -3.99 -17.08
N ALA A 78 -11.15 -3.98 -18.12
CA ALA A 78 -12.61 -4.05 -18.03
C ALA A 78 -13.10 -5.42 -17.51
N SER A 79 -12.41 -6.05 -16.55
CA SER A 79 -12.89 -7.24 -15.87
C SER A 79 -13.98 -6.84 -14.89
N ARG A 80 -15.18 -6.64 -15.43
CA ARG A 80 -16.45 -6.55 -14.70
C ARG A 80 -16.76 -7.91 -14.09
N GLN A 81 -15.92 -8.41 -13.18
CA GLN A 81 -16.29 -9.56 -12.38
C GLN A 81 -17.28 -9.06 -11.32
N SER A 82 -18.54 -9.00 -11.71
CA SER A 82 -19.65 -8.70 -10.79
C SER A 82 -19.72 -9.85 -9.79
N CYS A 83 -19.06 -9.69 -8.65
CA CYS A 83 -19.40 -10.46 -7.47
C CYS A 83 -20.84 -10.07 -7.13
N LYS A 84 -21.79 -10.95 -7.43
CA LYS A 84 -23.17 -10.83 -6.97
C LYS A 84 -23.15 -10.90 -5.45
N ILE A 85 -23.02 -9.75 -4.81
CA ILE A 85 -23.16 -9.58 -3.38
C ILE A 85 -24.64 -9.78 -3.07
N PRO A 86 -25.03 -10.74 -2.21
CA PRO A 86 -26.39 -10.81 -1.71
C PRO A 86 -26.72 -9.48 -0.99
N GLN A 87 -27.54 -8.64 -1.63
CA GLN A 87 -27.99 -7.36 -1.07
C GLN A 87 -28.71 -7.63 0.25
N GLY A 88 -28.13 -7.16 1.36
CA GLY A 88 -28.77 -7.21 2.69
C GLY A 88 -27.84 -7.52 3.87
N GLN A 89 -26.71 -8.22 3.67
CA GLN A 89 -25.84 -8.64 4.78
C GLN A 89 -24.54 -7.83 4.95
N THR A 90 -24.27 -6.86 4.07
CA THR A 90 -23.02 -6.09 4.05
C THR A 90 -22.75 -5.38 5.37
N ILE A 91 -23.75 -4.71 5.96
CA ILE A 91 -23.56 -3.92 7.19
C ILE A 91 -23.37 -4.82 8.43
N GLU A 92 -24.11 -5.92 8.52
CA GLU A 92 -23.98 -6.86 9.65
C GLU A 92 -22.64 -7.62 9.61
N ARG A 93 -22.17 -8.00 8.41
CA ARG A 93 -20.85 -8.63 8.26
C ARG A 93 -19.71 -7.67 8.54
N VAL A 94 -19.80 -6.39 8.16
CA VAL A 94 -18.79 -5.38 8.52
C VAL A 94 -18.69 -5.20 10.04
N LYS A 95 -19.83 -5.17 10.75
CA LYS A 95 -19.82 -5.11 12.23
C LYS A 95 -19.19 -6.34 12.86
N SER A 96 -19.33 -7.53 12.25
CA SER A 96 -18.73 -8.77 12.74
C SER A 96 -17.20 -8.71 12.82
N PHE A 97 -16.53 -7.99 11.91
CA PHE A 97 -15.06 -7.80 11.97
C PHE A 97 -14.61 -7.07 13.24
N PHE A 98 -15.35 -6.04 13.66
CA PHE A 98 -15.02 -5.29 14.88
C PHE A 98 -15.28 -6.08 16.17
N VAL A 99 -15.97 -7.22 16.08
CA VAL A 99 -16.21 -8.13 17.22
C VAL A 99 -15.10 -9.17 17.34
N HIS A 100 -14.35 -9.43 16.28
CA HIS A 100 -13.22 -10.37 16.30
C HIS A 100 -12.01 -9.75 17.00
N ALA A 101 -11.78 -10.15 18.26
CA ALA A 101 -10.66 -9.73 19.09
C ALA A 101 -9.28 -9.73 18.38
N PRO A 102 -8.83 -10.79 17.67
CA PRO A 102 -7.52 -10.77 17.01
C PRO A 102 -7.42 -9.72 15.89
N TYR A 103 -8.53 -9.40 15.23
CA TYR A 103 -8.57 -8.37 14.20
C TYR A 103 -8.44 -6.97 14.78
N VAL A 104 -9.17 -6.67 15.86
CA VAL A 104 -9.08 -5.39 16.58
C VAL A 104 -7.68 -5.17 17.15
N TRP A 105 -7.10 -6.20 17.79
CA TRP A 105 -5.73 -6.13 18.31
C TRP A 105 -4.69 -5.96 17.19
N GLY A 106 -4.90 -6.61 16.03
CA GLY A 106 -4.08 -6.42 14.84
C GLY A 106 -4.11 -4.97 14.34
N ILE A 107 -5.29 -4.36 14.24
CA ILE A 107 -5.44 -2.96 13.84
C ILE A 107 -4.76 -2.01 14.83
N ILE A 108 -4.99 -2.21 16.13
CA ILE A 108 -4.37 -1.37 17.19
C ILE A 108 -2.84 -1.51 17.14
N GLY A 109 -2.33 -2.73 17.03
CA GLY A 109 -0.89 -2.98 16.92
C GLY A 109 -0.28 -2.34 15.68
N PHE A 110 -0.96 -2.41 14.54
CA PHE A 110 -0.52 -1.79 13.30
C PHE A 110 -0.58 -0.25 13.38
N LEU A 111 -1.60 0.32 14.02
CA LEU A 111 -1.70 1.76 14.27
C LEU A 111 -0.54 2.27 15.14
N LEU A 112 -0.27 1.58 16.26
CA LEU A 112 0.84 1.92 17.17
C LEU A 112 2.20 1.76 16.48
N GLY A 113 2.38 0.69 15.71
CA GLY A 113 3.57 0.48 14.90
C GLY A 113 3.78 1.61 13.90
N PHE A 114 2.73 2.02 13.17
CA PHE A 114 2.80 3.15 12.24
C PHE A 114 3.25 4.45 12.92
N LEU A 115 2.73 4.73 14.12
CA LEU A 115 3.09 5.93 14.88
C LEU A 115 4.57 5.92 15.28
N GLY A 116 5.10 4.79 15.74
CA GLY A 116 6.50 4.66 16.13
C GLY A 116 7.46 4.69 14.94
N LEU A 117 7.11 4.01 13.85
CA LEU A 117 7.97 3.83 12.67
C LEU A 117 8.11 5.09 11.82
N TYR A 118 7.16 6.01 11.90
CA TYR A 118 7.22 7.26 11.14
C TYR A 118 8.24 8.24 11.74
N PHE A 119 8.50 8.15 13.04
CA PHE A 119 9.37 9.10 13.74
C PHE A 119 10.79 9.12 13.15
N PRO A 120 11.53 7.99 13.02
CA PRO A 120 12.88 8.04 12.45
C PRO A 120 12.88 8.53 11.01
N VAL A 121 11.90 8.14 10.19
CA VAL A 121 11.84 8.51 8.77
C VAL A 121 11.71 10.02 8.57
N VAL A 122 10.92 10.70 9.41
CA VAL A 122 10.74 12.16 9.33
C VAL A 122 11.95 12.92 9.88
N TYR A 123 12.53 12.45 10.99
CA TYR A 123 13.59 13.17 11.70
C TYR A 123 15.01 12.87 11.20
N ILE A 124 15.21 11.86 10.35
CA ILE A 124 16.57 11.45 9.96
C ILE A 124 17.35 12.52 9.20
N GLN A 125 16.66 13.35 8.41
CA GLN A 125 17.29 14.46 7.70
C GLN A 125 17.79 15.51 8.68
N LEU A 126 16.95 15.90 9.66
CA LEU A 126 17.32 16.85 10.70
C LEU A 126 18.46 16.31 11.57
N PHE A 127 18.38 15.04 11.94
CA PHE A 127 19.40 14.35 12.73
C PHE A 127 20.75 14.32 12.00
N SER A 128 20.74 14.04 10.69
CA SER A 128 21.97 14.02 9.87
C SER A 128 22.63 15.40 9.80
N LEU A 129 21.83 16.45 9.62
CA LEU A 129 22.33 17.83 9.58
C LEU A 129 22.95 18.27 10.92
N GLN A 130 22.33 17.89 12.04
CA GLN A 130 22.85 18.20 13.38
C GLN A 130 24.18 17.51 13.69
N HIS A 131 24.43 16.34 13.09
CA HIS A 131 25.68 15.59 13.25
C HIS A 131 26.76 15.97 12.22
N GLY A 132 26.55 17.03 11.44
CA GLY A 132 27.54 17.54 10.49
C GLY A 132 27.72 16.67 9.25
N ILE A 133 26.75 15.82 8.92
CA ILE A 133 26.73 15.09 7.65
C ILE A 133 26.46 16.08 6.51
N ASP A 134 27.12 15.86 5.36
CA ASP A 134 26.94 16.69 4.17
C ASP A 134 25.44 16.89 3.83
N PRO A 135 24.99 18.14 3.59
CA PRO A 135 23.57 18.44 3.32
C PRO A 135 23.00 17.69 2.11
N SER A 136 23.82 17.42 1.09
CA SER A 136 23.40 16.67 -0.09
C SER A 136 23.13 15.22 0.29
N LEU A 137 24.02 14.63 1.10
CA LEU A 137 23.88 13.26 1.58
C LEU A 137 22.71 13.12 2.57
N ALA A 138 22.50 14.11 3.44
CA ALA A 138 21.35 14.20 4.32
C ALA A 138 20.03 14.29 3.53
N PHE A 139 20.00 15.05 2.43
CA PHE A 139 18.81 15.14 1.57
C PHE A 139 18.50 13.79 0.88
N TYR A 140 19.52 13.12 0.34
CA TYR A 140 19.37 11.82 -0.32
C TYR A 140 19.17 10.62 0.63
N SER A 141 19.33 10.82 1.95
CA SER A 141 19.17 9.78 2.96
C SER A 141 17.83 9.02 2.86
N VAL A 142 16.73 9.74 2.64
CA VAL A 142 15.38 9.18 2.46
C VAL A 142 15.24 8.41 1.14
N THR A 143 15.89 8.91 0.07
CA THR A 143 15.95 8.22 -1.22
C THR A 143 16.70 6.90 -1.09
N MET A 144 17.86 6.89 -0.43
CA MET A 144 18.64 5.68 -0.18
C MET A 144 17.87 4.68 0.67
N LEU A 145 17.20 5.14 1.74
CA LEU A 145 16.34 4.32 2.60
C LEU A 145 15.23 3.63 1.78
N ASN A 146 14.51 4.38 0.95
CA ASN A 146 13.43 3.83 0.14
C ASN A 146 13.92 2.92 -1.00
N ALA A 147 15.03 3.27 -1.66
CA ALA A 147 15.60 2.46 -2.73
C ALA A 147 16.05 1.09 -2.21
N PHE A 148 16.83 1.08 -1.12
CA PHE A 148 17.26 -0.15 -0.48
C PHE A 148 16.07 -0.92 0.10
N GLY A 149 15.17 -0.22 0.79
CA GLY A 149 13.94 -0.80 1.34
C GLY A 149 13.02 -1.43 0.30
N THR A 150 13.00 -0.96 -0.95
CA THR A 150 12.19 -1.54 -2.03
C THR A 150 12.63 -2.96 -2.37
N PHE A 151 13.95 -3.19 -2.46
CA PHE A 151 14.49 -4.52 -2.76
C PHE A 151 14.13 -5.53 -1.65
N PHE A 152 14.30 -5.11 -0.39
CA PHE A 152 13.98 -5.96 0.75
C PHE A 152 12.49 -6.12 0.98
N ARG A 153 11.67 -5.14 0.58
CA ARG A 153 10.21 -5.27 0.57
C ARG A 153 9.79 -6.47 -0.27
N LEU A 154 10.30 -6.61 -1.49
CA LEU A 154 9.99 -7.75 -2.36
C LEU A 154 10.40 -9.08 -1.72
N LEU A 155 11.62 -9.16 -1.20
CA LEU A 155 12.15 -10.36 -0.52
C LEU A 155 11.36 -10.72 0.75
N GLY A 156 10.99 -9.72 1.54
CA GLY A 156 10.25 -9.91 2.78
C GLY A 156 8.80 -10.30 2.53
N THR A 157 8.16 -9.73 1.53
CA THR A 157 6.82 -10.16 1.09
C THR A 157 6.83 -11.51 0.37
N TYR A 158 7.94 -11.91 -0.26
CA TYR A 158 8.09 -13.28 -0.73
C TYR A 158 8.12 -14.26 0.44
N SER A 159 8.82 -13.89 1.50
CA SER A 159 8.99 -14.72 2.69
C SER A 159 7.67 -15.00 3.41
N THR A 160 6.64 -14.17 3.23
CA THR A 160 5.31 -14.46 3.81
C THR A 160 4.62 -15.65 3.19
N ASP A 161 4.88 -15.92 1.90
CA ASP A 161 4.29 -17.07 1.20
C ASP A 161 4.89 -18.40 1.72
N VAL A 162 6.05 -18.35 2.40
CA VAL A 162 6.77 -19.52 2.94
C VAL A 162 6.60 -19.67 4.45
N TYR A 163 6.84 -18.61 5.22
CA TYR A 163 6.87 -18.65 6.69
C TYR A 163 5.58 -18.15 7.37
N GLY A 164 4.63 -17.66 6.58
CA GLY A 164 3.40 -17.04 7.04
C GLY A 164 3.58 -15.54 7.38
N PRO A 165 2.53 -14.73 7.17
CA PRO A 165 2.63 -13.27 7.26
C PRO A 165 2.91 -12.76 8.68
N PHE A 166 2.32 -13.38 9.70
CA PHE A 166 2.52 -12.97 11.10
C PHE A 166 3.93 -13.24 11.62
N THR A 167 4.52 -14.40 11.26
CA THR A 167 5.89 -14.75 11.65
C THR A 167 6.88 -13.70 11.13
N VAL A 168 6.75 -13.36 9.84
CA VAL A 168 7.59 -12.33 9.22
C VAL A 168 7.31 -10.96 9.84
N MET A 169 6.05 -10.64 10.17
CA MET A 169 5.71 -9.37 10.81
C MET A 169 6.37 -9.21 12.18
N VAL A 170 6.41 -10.26 13.00
CA VAL A 170 7.08 -10.23 14.31
C VAL A 170 8.58 -10.03 14.14
N ILE A 171 9.23 -10.75 13.23
CA ILE A 171 10.67 -10.60 12.95
C ILE A 171 10.99 -9.18 12.49
N CYS A 172 10.21 -8.63 11.56
CA CYS A 172 10.39 -7.25 11.11
C CYS A 172 10.13 -6.25 12.23
N SER A 173 9.12 -6.47 13.08
CA SER A 173 8.82 -5.56 14.20
C SER A 173 9.94 -5.52 15.23
N LEU A 174 10.51 -6.68 15.59
CA LEU A 174 11.67 -6.78 16.46
C LEU A 174 12.92 -6.17 15.81
N GLY A 175 13.10 -6.40 14.50
CA GLY A 175 14.17 -5.81 13.71
C GLY A 175 14.12 -4.29 13.74
N VAL A 176 12.97 -3.68 13.43
CA VAL A 176 12.86 -2.23 13.47
C VAL A 176 12.99 -1.68 14.89
N GLY A 177 12.33 -2.31 15.87
CA GLY A 177 12.44 -1.90 17.27
C GLY A 177 13.89 -1.90 17.77
N GLY A 178 14.64 -2.96 17.47
CA GLY A 178 16.06 -3.07 17.79
C GLY A 178 16.90 -2.01 17.08
N MET A 179 16.64 -1.72 15.80
CA MET A 179 17.38 -0.69 15.05
C MET A 179 17.11 0.72 15.56
N ILE A 180 15.87 1.01 15.99
CA ILE A 180 15.52 2.30 16.62
C ILE A 180 16.32 2.47 17.93
N TRP A 181 16.34 1.44 18.79
CA TRP A 181 17.06 1.50 20.06
C TRP A 181 18.58 1.58 19.88
N ALA A 182 19.11 0.87 18.88
CA ALA A 182 20.53 0.83 18.62
C ALA A 182 21.04 2.03 17.80
N MET A 183 20.14 2.91 17.32
CA MET A 183 20.47 4.03 16.41
C MET A 183 21.34 3.59 15.23
N LEU A 184 21.10 2.38 14.73
CA LEU A 184 21.92 1.75 13.69
C LEU A 184 21.57 2.25 12.30
N GLY A 185 22.53 2.11 11.38
CA GLY A 185 22.56 2.73 10.06
C GLY A 185 21.26 2.66 9.24
N ILE A 186 21.04 3.74 8.49
CA ILE A 186 19.81 4.05 7.75
C ILE A 186 19.33 2.96 6.78
N LEU A 187 20.28 2.18 6.24
CA LEU A 187 20.01 1.12 5.28
C LEU A 187 19.32 -0.06 5.96
N LEU A 188 19.85 -0.52 7.10
CA LEU A 188 19.27 -1.64 7.87
C LEU A 188 17.91 -1.26 8.45
N TYR A 189 17.76 -0.03 8.92
CA TYR A 189 16.45 0.47 9.32
C TYR A 189 15.46 0.44 8.14
N GLY A 190 15.89 0.93 6.98
CA GLY A 190 15.08 0.95 5.75
C GLY A 190 14.58 -0.41 5.29
N THR A 191 15.39 -1.47 5.41
CA THR A 191 14.97 -2.82 5.00
C THR A 191 13.81 -3.35 5.83
N PHE A 192 13.94 -3.28 7.15
CA PHE A 192 12.91 -3.80 8.05
C PHE A 192 11.66 -2.91 8.02
N TYR A 193 11.84 -1.59 7.96
CA TYR A 193 10.74 -0.62 7.84
C TYR A 193 9.90 -0.84 6.58
N SER A 194 10.55 -0.90 5.41
CA SER A 194 9.84 -1.05 4.14
C SER A 194 9.14 -2.39 4.01
N THR A 195 9.72 -3.45 4.58
CA THR A 195 9.09 -4.77 4.66
C THR A 195 7.89 -4.74 5.60
N TRP A 196 8.05 -4.20 6.81
CA TRP A 196 6.97 -4.10 7.81
C TRP A 196 5.74 -3.38 7.24
N LEU A 197 5.93 -2.27 6.53
CA LEU A 197 4.85 -1.54 5.87
C LEU A 197 4.08 -2.39 4.85
N ALA A 198 4.75 -3.28 4.12
CA ALA A 198 4.11 -4.12 3.13
C ALA A 198 3.34 -5.28 3.74
N LEU A 199 3.71 -5.72 4.95
CA LEU A 199 3.09 -6.85 5.65
C LEU A 199 1.71 -6.56 6.22
N GLY A 200 1.30 -5.29 6.32
CA GLY A 200 -0.04 -4.93 6.81
C GLY A 200 -1.17 -5.63 6.04
N PHE A 201 -1.05 -5.72 4.71
CA PHE A 201 -2.09 -6.31 3.86
C PHE A 201 -2.09 -7.85 3.91
N PRO A 202 -0.93 -8.54 3.78
CA PRO A 202 -0.87 -10.00 3.98
C PRO A 202 -1.36 -10.44 5.36
N CYS A 203 -1.04 -9.68 6.41
CA CYS A 203 -1.53 -9.99 7.75
C CYS A 203 -3.05 -9.86 7.81
N SER A 204 -3.61 -8.73 7.37
CA SER A 204 -5.06 -8.51 7.39
C SER A 204 -5.86 -9.54 6.58
N THR A 205 -5.34 -9.93 5.41
CA THR A 205 -5.95 -10.98 4.57
C THR A 205 -5.85 -12.37 5.20
N SER A 206 -4.80 -12.64 5.98
CA SER A 206 -4.67 -13.88 6.74
C SER A 206 -5.65 -14.01 7.91
N LEU A 207 -6.27 -12.92 8.38
CA LEU A 207 -7.37 -12.99 9.37
C LEU A 207 -8.74 -13.14 8.72
N ALA A 208 -8.87 -12.89 7.42
CA ALA A 208 -10.14 -13.02 6.71
C ALA A 208 -10.43 -14.51 6.44
N LYS A 209 -11.66 -14.97 6.71
CA LYS A 209 -12.04 -16.39 6.57
C LYS A 209 -12.31 -16.78 5.11
N GLY A 210 -12.41 -15.82 4.19
CA GLY A 210 -12.62 -16.09 2.77
C GLY A 210 -12.34 -14.90 1.86
N PRO A 211 -12.21 -15.12 0.54
CA PRO A 211 -11.94 -14.06 -0.45
C PRO A 211 -13.08 -13.04 -0.54
N GLU A 212 -14.31 -13.44 -0.23
CA GLU A 212 -15.47 -12.57 -0.13
C GLU A 212 -15.39 -11.59 1.05
N GLU A 213 -14.83 -11.99 2.18
CA GLU A 213 -14.63 -11.14 3.36
C GLU A 213 -13.55 -10.06 3.16
N ILE A 214 -12.53 -10.34 2.36
CA ILE A 214 -11.45 -9.38 2.01
C ILE A 214 -12.04 -8.17 1.26
N GLY A 215 -12.99 -8.41 0.35
CA GLY A 215 -13.69 -7.34 -0.37
C GLY A 215 -14.51 -6.43 0.53
N TYR A 216 -15.22 -6.99 1.52
CA TYR A 216 -16.02 -6.23 2.47
C TYR A 216 -15.20 -5.44 3.49
N GLY A 217 -14.05 -5.98 3.93
CA GLY A 217 -13.16 -5.30 4.88
C GLY A 217 -12.51 -4.03 4.29
N TYR A 218 -12.30 -3.99 2.97
CA TYR A 218 -11.57 -2.91 2.31
C TYR A 218 -12.45 -1.99 1.43
N ALA A 219 -13.62 -2.41 0.93
CA ALA A 219 -14.47 -1.53 0.11
C ALA A 219 -15.97 -1.88 0.19
N PRO A 220 -16.70 -1.42 1.23
CA PRO A 220 -18.14 -1.69 1.36
C PRO A 220 -19.03 -0.95 0.35
N SER A 221 -18.57 0.15 -0.26
CA SER A 221 -19.45 1.17 -0.89
C SER A 221 -19.44 1.23 -2.42
N LEU A 222 -18.57 0.50 -3.12
CA LEU A 222 -18.45 0.64 -4.59
C LEU A 222 -19.57 -0.01 -5.40
N ASN A 223 -20.49 -0.76 -4.77
CA ASN A 223 -21.57 -1.46 -5.49
C ASN A 223 -22.94 -0.77 -5.43
N SER A 224 -23.07 0.36 -4.73
CA SER A 224 -24.36 1.05 -4.64
C SER A 224 -24.68 1.94 -5.86
N GLY A 225 -23.74 2.10 -6.80
CA GLY A 225 -23.88 2.94 -8.00
C GLY A 225 -24.06 2.16 -9.31
N SER A 226 -23.99 0.83 -9.32
CA SER A 226 -24.12 0.02 -10.54
C SER A 226 -25.57 -0.24 -10.96
N ASP A 227 -26.54 -0.05 -10.07
CA ASP A 227 -27.95 -0.34 -10.36
C ASP A 227 -28.59 0.70 -11.30
N THR A 228 -27.95 1.85 -11.53
CA THR A 228 -28.45 2.89 -12.45
C THR A 228 -27.99 2.69 -13.90
N TYR A 229 -26.97 1.86 -14.15
CA TYR A 229 -26.39 1.63 -15.49
C TYR A 229 -26.92 0.36 -16.17
N GLY A 230 -27.74 -0.45 -15.48
CA GLY A 230 -28.39 -1.63 -16.04
C GLY A 230 -29.60 -1.35 -16.94
N LEU A 231 -29.94 -0.08 -17.19
CA LEU A 231 -31.11 0.33 -17.99
C LEU A 231 -30.79 0.73 -19.43
N ILE A 232 -29.52 0.68 -19.88
CA ILE A 232 -29.14 1.19 -21.22
C ILE A 232 -28.66 0.09 -22.20
N ASP A 233 -28.30 -1.12 -21.76
CA ASP A 233 -27.84 -2.16 -22.68
C ASP A 233 -28.62 -3.48 -22.56
N THR A 234 -29.78 -3.54 -23.20
CA THR A 234 -30.26 -4.75 -23.89
C THR A 234 -31.03 -4.32 -25.14
N PRO A 235 -30.56 -4.69 -26.33
CA PRO A 235 -31.36 -5.65 -27.08
C PRO A 235 -30.55 -6.81 -27.65
N ASP A 236 -31.25 -7.95 -27.74
CA ASP A 236 -31.10 -9.03 -28.71
C ASP A 236 -29.79 -9.84 -28.75
N TYR A 237 -29.80 -10.96 -28.02
CA TYR A 237 -29.29 -12.23 -28.56
C TYR A 237 -30.32 -13.34 -28.29
N ALA A 238 -31.30 -13.43 -29.19
CA ALA A 238 -32.06 -14.64 -29.45
C ALA A 238 -31.51 -15.33 -30.71
N ALA A 239 -31.77 -16.64 -30.80
CA ALA A 239 -31.41 -17.62 -31.83
C ALA A 239 -30.02 -18.25 -31.65
N GLY A 240 -29.86 -19.57 -31.54
CA GLY A 240 -30.71 -20.68 -31.96
C GLY A 240 -29.91 -21.61 -32.89
N SER A 241 -30.29 -22.89 -32.91
CA SER A 241 -29.69 -24.03 -33.65
C SER A 241 -28.38 -24.58 -33.09
N ALA A 242 -28.13 -25.87 -33.02
CA ALA A 242 -28.90 -27.11 -33.20
C ALA A 242 -28.01 -28.24 -32.67
#